data_AF-R9KQX7-F1
#
_entry.id   AF-R9KQX7-F1
#
_cell.length_a   1.000
_cell.length_b   1.000
_cell.length_c   1.000
_cell.angle_alpha   90.00
_cell.angle_beta   90.00
_cell.angle_gamma   90.00
#
_symmetry.space_group_name_H-M   'P 1'
#
loop_
_entity.id
_entity.type
_entity.pdbx_description
1 polymer ?
#
loop_
_entity_poly.entity_id
_entity_poly.type
_entity_poly.pdbx_seq_one_letter_code
_entity_poly.pdbx_strand_id
1 'polypeptide(L)'
;MIIQHNLASMGAFRQSKITTARKAKTSERLASGYRINQAPDDAAGLTISQKMRVQTRGLDQANENIQDGSGNEQISRLYPTYFVNQK
;
A
#
# COMPACT_ATOMS: atom_id res chain seq x y z
N MET A 1 9.04 40.58 -40.43
CA MET A 1 8.14 39.76 -39.58
C MET A 1 8.21 38.34 -40.10
N ILE A 2 8.70 37.39 -39.32
CA ILE A 2 8.93 36.02 -39.79
C ILE A 2 7.63 35.23 -39.63
N ILE A 3 7.00 34.84 -40.74
CA ILE A 3 5.71 34.11 -40.79
C ILE A 3 5.90 32.57 -40.73
N GLN A 4 7.15 32.10 -40.63
CA GLN A 4 7.47 30.66 -40.72
C GLN A 4 7.23 29.87 -39.42
N HIS A 5 7.21 30.52 -38.26
CA HIS A 5 7.05 29.84 -36.98
C HIS A 5 6.19 30.65 -36.02
N ASN A 6 5.11 30.02 -35.54
CA ASN A 6 4.24 30.60 -34.54
C ASN A 6 4.71 30.18 -33.14
N LEU A 7 5.67 30.92 -32.58
CA LEU A 7 6.22 30.66 -31.24
C LEU A 7 5.14 30.66 -30.15
N ALA A 8 4.12 31.52 -30.27
CA ALA A 8 3.01 31.56 -29.32
C ALA A 8 2.20 30.25 -29.34
N SER A 9 1.88 29.75 -30.55
CA SER A 9 1.23 28.44 -30.73
C SER A 9 2.12 27.30 -30.26
N MET A 10 3.44 27.35 -30.47
CA MET A 10 4.36 26.32 -29.99
C MET A 10 4.45 26.29 -28.45
N GLY A 11 4.47 27.47 -27.81
CA GLY A 11 4.42 27.60 -26.36
C GLY A 11 3.11 27.06 -25.78
N ALA A 12 1.98 27.44 -26.38
CA ALA A 12 0.65 26.93 -26.00
C ALA A 12 0.54 25.41 -26.19
N PHE A 13 1.09 24.87 -27.28
CA PHE A 13 1.11 23.43 -27.54
C PHE A 13 1.94 22.66 -26.51
N ARG A 14 3.14 23.16 -26.16
CA ARG A 14 3.97 22.58 -25.10
C ARG A 14 3.24 22.61 -23.75
N GLN A 15 2.62 23.73 -23.41
CA GLN A 15 1.85 23.86 -22.17
C GLN A 15 0.64 22.92 -22.14
N SER A 16 -0.07 22.77 -23.26
CA SER A 16 -1.20 21.85 -23.41
C SER A 16 -0.76 20.38 -23.24
N LYS A 17 0.38 19.99 -23.81
CA LYS A 17 0.97 18.66 -23.62
C LYS A 17 1.31 18.38 -22.16
N ILE A 18 1.92 19.33 -21.46
CA ILE A 18 2.22 19.21 -20.02
C ILE A 18 0.93 19.08 -19.20
N THR A 19 -0.07 19.92 -19.47
CA THR A 19 -1.37 19.85 -18.78
C THR A 19 -2.08 18.53 -19.02
N THR A 20 -2.03 17.99 -20.24
CA THR A 20 -2.62 16.69 -20.59
C THR A 20 -1.94 15.55 -19.83
N ALA A 21 -0.62 15.54 -19.76
CA ALA A 21 0.13 14.54 -18.98
C ALA A 21 -0.21 14.60 -17.49
N ARG A 22 -0.33 15.81 -16.91
CA ARG A 22 -0.78 15.99 -15.52
C ARG A 22 -2.20 15.47 -15.29
N LYS A 23 -3.14 15.77 -16.21
CA LYS A 23 -4.52 15.29 -16.14
C LYS A 23 -4.64 13.76 -16.20
N ALA A 24 -3.84 13.11 -17.06
CA ALA A 24 -3.80 11.66 -17.13
C ALA A 24 -3.39 11.05 -15.79
N LYS A 25 -2.32 11.58 -15.20
CA LYS A 25 -1.81 11.15 -13.89
C LYS A 25 -2.78 11.40 -12.74
N THR A 26 -3.48 12.53 -12.72
CA THR A 26 -4.52 12.78 -11.71
C THR A 26 -5.69 11.81 -11.86
N SER A 27 -6.06 11.49 -13.09
CA SER A 27 -7.13 10.51 -13.36
C SER A 27 -6.73 9.10 -12.91
N GLU A 28 -5.46 8.73 -13.11
CA GLU A 28 -4.90 7.46 -12.61
C GLU A 28 -4.95 7.37 -11.07
N ARG A 29 -4.59 8.46 -10.36
CA ARG A 29 -4.66 8.54 -8.89
C ARG A 29 -6.10 8.49 -8.37
N LEU A 30 -7.04 9.12 -9.07
CA LEU A 30 -8.47 9.06 -8.74
C LEU A 30 -9.02 7.64 -8.94
N ALA A 31 -8.66 6.97 -10.03
CA ALA A 31 -9.15 5.63 -10.33
C ALA A 31 -8.60 4.56 -9.38
N SER A 32 -7.34 4.67 -8.93
CA SER A 32 -6.75 3.71 -8.01
C SER A 32 -7.13 3.95 -6.54
N GLY A 33 -7.58 5.16 -6.20
CA GLY A 33 -7.77 5.60 -4.81
C GLY A 33 -6.47 5.78 -4.02
N TYR A 34 -5.31 5.52 -4.63
CA TYR A 34 -4.00 5.67 -3.99
C TYR A 34 -3.37 6.99 -4.38
N ARG A 35 -2.88 7.71 -3.36
CA ARG A 35 -2.17 8.97 -3.55
C ARG A 35 -0.85 8.77 -4.30
N ILE A 36 -0.20 7.62 -4.25
CA ILE A 36 1.08 7.35 -4.92
C ILE A 36 0.91 6.07 -5.75
N ASN A 37 0.83 6.22 -7.09
CA ASN A 37 0.67 5.08 -8.01
C ASN A 37 1.98 4.67 -8.69
N GLN A 38 2.91 5.60 -8.89
CA GLN A 38 4.16 5.35 -9.62
C GLN A 38 5.38 5.52 -8.71
N ALA A 39 6.30 4.57 -8.74
CA ALA A 39 7.58 4.61 -7.99
C ALA A 39 8.44 5.86 -8.23
N PRO A 40 8.52 6.47 -9.43
CA PRO A 40 9.30 7.71 -9.63
C PRO A 40 8.65 8.97 -9.05
N ASP A 41 7.37 8.93 -8.63
CA ASP A 41 6.70 10.10 -8.05
C ASP A 41 7.11 10.37 -6.60
N ASP A 42 7.34 9.30 -5.84
CA ASP A 42 7.79 9.33 -4.45
C ASP A 42 8.23 7.92 -4.04
N ALA A 43 9.45 7.53 -4.43
CA ALA A 43 10.02 6.22 -4.10
C ALA A 43 10.12 6.01 -2.58
N ALA A 44 10.35 7.08 -1.81
CA ALA A 44 10.40 7.06 -0.36
C ALA A 44 9.00 6.80 0.24
N GLY A 45 7.98 7.53 -0.22
CA GLY A 45 6.59 7.36 0.21
C GLY A 45 6.02 5.99 -0.16
N LEU A 46 6.37 5.45 -1.33
CA LEU A 46 6.00 4.08 -1.71
C LEU A 46 6.65 3.05 -0.78
N THR A 47 7.95 3.17 -0.51
CA THR A 47 8.68 2.24 0.37
C THR A 47 8.14 2.27 1.80
N ILE A 48 7.83 3.45 2.35
CA ILE A 48 7.23 3.58 3.69
C ILE A 48 5.85 2.92 3.71
N SER A 49 5.02 3.16 2.68
CA SER A 49 3.68 2.54 2.60
C SER A 49 3.74 1.01 2.51
N GLN A 50 4.75 0.46 1.81
CA GLN A 50 4.98 -0.98 1.74
C GLN A 50 5.48 -1.52 3.08
N LYS A 51 6.43 -0.84 3.74
CA LYS A 51 6.90 -1.21 5.08
C LYS A 51 5.75 -1.26 6.09
N MET A 52 4.88 -0.25 6.08
CA MET A 52 3.70 -0.23 6.95
C MET A 52 2.75 -1.38 6.63
N ARG A 53 2.47 -1.68 5.36
CA ARG A 53 1.63 -2.83 4.97
C ARG A 53 2.21 -4.17 5.46
N VAL A 54 3.52 -4.35 5.37
CA VAL A 54 4.20 -5.56 5.87
C VAL A 54 4.10 -5.63 7.40
N GLN A 55 4.31 -4.51 8.10
CA GLN A 55 4.16 -4.45 9.55
C GLN A 55 2.74 -4.76 10.00
N THR A 56 1.71 -4.21 9.35
CA THR A 56 0.30 -4.51 9.66
C THR A 56 0.03 -6.01 9.52
N ARG A 57 0.43 -6.62 8.39
CA ARG A 57 0.26 -8.07 8.19
C ARG A 57 1.01 -8.90 9.24
N GLY A 58 2.22 -8.48 9.60
CA GLY A 58 2.99 -9.13 10.66
C GLY A 58 2.32 -9.03 12.03
N LEU A 59 1.69 -7.90 12.34
CA LEU A 59 0.91 -7.71 13.57
C LEU A 59 -0.38 -8.54 13.56
N ASP A 60 -1.08 -8.61 12.42
CA ASP A 60 -2.28 -9.44 12.26
C ASP A 60 -1.94 -10.92 12.52
N GLN A 61 -0.86 -11.42 11.92
CA GLN A 61 -0.39 -12.79 12.17
C GLN A 61 0.06 -12.99 13.62
N ALA A 62 0.73 -12.00 14.23
CA ALA A 62 1.12 -12.09 15.63
C ALA A 62 -0.11 -12.18 16.54
N ASN A 63 -1.18 -11.44 16.23
CA ASN A 63 -2.44 -11.51 16.97
C ASN A 63 -3.13 -12.87 16.82
N GLU A 64 -3.16 -13.45 15.62
CA GLU A 64 -3.66 -14.82 15.40
C GLU A 64 -2.85 -15.84 16.20
N ASN A 65 -1.51 -15.74 16.16
CA ASN A 65 -0.63 -16.65 16.90
C ASN A 65 -0.83 -16.54 18.42
N ILE A 66 -1.09 -15.34 18.96
CA ILE A 66 -1.40 -15.14 20.38
C ILE A 66 -2.75 -15.78 20.73
N GLN A 67 -3.76 -15.63 19.87
CA GLN A 67 -5.08 -16.24 20.07
C GLN A 67 -4.98 -17.77 20.08
N ASP A 68 -4.30 -18.36 19.11
CA ASP A 68 -4.08 -19.80 19.03
C ASP A 68 -3.25 -20.31 20.23
N GLY A 69 -2.23 -19.56 20.65
CA GLY A 69 -1.44 -19.85 21.84
C GLY A 69 -2.30 -19.87 23.12
N SER A 70 -3.18 -18.89 23.30
CA SER A 70 -4.09 -18.84 24.45
C SER A 70 -5.10 -19.99 24.46
N GLY A 71 -5.59 -20.39 23.27
CA GLY A 71 -6.43 -21.57 23.12
C GLY A 71 -5.70 -22.85 23.51
N ASN A 72 -4.46 -23.02 23.05
CA ASN A 72 -3.61 -24.16 23.40
C ASN A 72 -3.27 -24.21 24.89
N GLU A 73 -3.01 -23.08 25.53
CA GLU A 73 -2.81 -23.02 26.99
C GLU A 73 -4.08 -23.44 27.75
N GLN A 74 -5.26 -22.96 27.32
CA GLN A 74 -6.52 -23.29 27.96
C GLN A 74 -6.87 -24.78 27.80
N ILE A 75 -6.64 -25.34 26.61
CA ILE A 75 -6.75 -26.78 26.32
C ILE A 75 -5.78 -27.56 27.23
N SER A 76 -4.50 -27.20 27.28
CA SER A 76 -3.49 -27.87 28.12
C SER A 76 -3.86 -27.90 29.60
N ARG A 77 -4.43 -26.80 30.14
CA ARG A 77 -4.94 -26.73 31.52
C ARG A 77 -6.17 -27.61 31.79
N LEU A 78 -6.90 -28.03 30.76
CA LEU A 78 -8.09 -28.88 30.87
C LEU A 78 -7.77 -30.40 30.79
N TYR A 79 -6.58 -30.80 30.35
CA TYR A 79 -6.15 -32.22 30.29
C TYR A 79 -5.34 -32.80 31.49
N PRO A 80 -5.00 -32.09 32.59
CA PRO A 80 -4.15 -32.69 33.62
C PRO A 80 -4.80 -33.80 34.47
N THR A 81 -6.09 -34.11 34.26
CA THR A 81 -6.85 -35.01 35.16
C THR A 81 -7.07 -36.45 34.66
N TYR A 82 -6.69 -36.80 33.42
CA TYR A 82 -7.01 -38.13 32.85
C TYR A 82 -6.00 -39.26 33.15
N PHE A 83 -4.85 -38.97 33.77
CA PHE A 83 -3.80 -39.96 34.02
C PHE A 83 -3.61 -40.37 35.49
N VAL A 84 -4.32 -39.76 36.44
CA VAL A 84 -4.10 -40.04 37.88
C VAL A 84 -5.05 -41.10 38.45
N ASN A 85 -6.09 -41.52 37.72
CA ASN A 85 -7.11 -42.49 38.19
C ASN A 85 -7.12 -43.84 37.43
N GLN A 86 -5.99 -44.30 36.89
CA GLN A 86 -5.87 -45.64 36.24
C GLN A 86 -4.85 -46.57 36.91
N LYS A 87 -4.62 -46.46 38.22
CA LYS A 87 -3.91 -47.48 39.00
C LYS A 87 -4.71 -47.90 40.22
#